data_AF-T0XN50-F1
#
_entry.id   AF-T0XN50-F1
#
_cell.length_a   1.000
_cell.length_b   1.000
_cell.length_c   1.000
_cell.angle_alpha   90.00
_cell.angle_beta   90.00
_cell.angle_gamma   90.00
#
_symmetry.space_group_name_H-M   'P 1'
#
loop_
_entity.id
_entity.type
_entity.pdbx_description
1 polymer ?
#
loop_
_entity_poly.entity_id
_entity_poly.type
_entity_poly.pdbx_seq_one_letter_code
_entity_poly.pdbx_strand_id
1 'polypeptide(L)'
;MLVHFYTVGYMHGDSGYDRFFAYISLFTFSMIMLVLSDNLVEMFIFWEAVGLCSYLLIVHWYERRPSWLAANKAFIMNRVGDFGFLLGIFLTYVVFGSVRFADIFPAVSSHLHETVNIASAFHGSMNVPVLDLIALLLFLGAVGKSAQIPLHPWLPDAMEGPTPISALIHAATMVTAGVFMIARMNPLYNAAPMALHVVAWTGALTAIVAATIALTQPDIKKIIAYSTMSQLGYMVMVCGLGGYGAGIFHLLTHGAFKALLFLGAGSVIHSLSGEQDVFRMGGLRKYIGLTFVTMLIGSLALSGIPPFAGYYSKDLILVTAYQHGPLGQMLWLIGVLTAVLTAFYSFRLLFL
;
A
#
# COMPACT_ATOMS: atom_id res chain seq x y z
N MET A 1 -10.01 14.75 3.63
CA MET A 1 -11.29 15.43 3.91
C MET A 1 -12.44 14.45 4.22
N LEU A 2 -12.90 13.62 3.28
CA LEU A 2 -14.06 12.72 3.48
C LEU A 2 -13.93 11.83 4.74
N VAL A 3 -12.75 11.26 4.97
CA VAL A 3 -12.48 10.46 6.17
C VAL A 3 -12.64 11.29 7.45
N HIS A 4 -12.18 12.55 7.48
CA HIS A 4 -12.35 13.42 8.66
C HIS A 4 -13.83 13.63 8.98
N PHE A 5 -14.65 13.91 7.97
CA PHE A 5 -16.08 14.11 8.17
C PHE A 5 -16.75 12.85 8.73
N TYR A 6 -16.43 11.69 8.17
CA TYR A 6 -16.91 10.41 8.70
C TYR A 6 -16.45 10.15 10.15
N THR A 7 -15.20 10.47 10.46
CA THR A 7 -14.62 10.33 11.80
C THR A 7 -15.39 11.10 12.86
N VAL A 8 -15.90 12.31 12.55
CA VAL A 8 -16.66 13.13 13.52
C VAL A 8 -17.86 12.35 14.07
N GLY A 9 -18.60 11.66 13.21
CA GLY A 9 -19.70 10.80 13.62
C GLY A 9 -19.24 9.52 14.30
N TYR A 10 -18.23 8.84 13.73
CA TYR A 10 -17.75 7.54 14.23
C TYR A 10 -17.14 7.60 15.63
N MET A 11 -16.44 8.70 15.95
CA MET A 11 -15.74 8.88 17.24
C MET A 11 -16.59 9.60 18.28
N HIS A 12 -17.86 9.87 18.00
CA HIS A 12 -18.72 10.59 18.94
C HIS A 12 -18.84 9.84 20.27
N GLY A 13 -18.48 10.51 21.37
CA GLY A 13 -18.50 9.93 22.72
C GLY A 13 -17.25 9.14 23.13
N ASP A 14 -16.23 9.02 22.27
CA ASP A 14 -14.94 8.44 22.66
C ASP A 14 -14.11 9.45 23.48
N SER A 15 -13.56 9.01 24.61
CA SER A 15 -12.79 9.87 25.53
C SER A 15 -11.50 10.41 24.91
N GLY A 16 -10.98 9.77 23.86
CA GLY A 16 -9.78 10.17 23.14
C GLY A 16 -10.03 11.06 21.93
N TYR A 17 -11.20 11.69 21.80
CA TYR A 17 -11.61 12.46 20.62
C TYR A 17 -10.55 13.47 20.15
N ASP A 18 -10.10 14.37 21.03
CA ASP A 18 -9.14 15.43 20.67
C ASP A 18 -7.78 14.86 20.24
N ARG A 19 -7.29 13.86 20.98
CA ARG A 19 -6.06 13.14 20.65
C ARG A 19 -6.15 12.48 19.28
N PHE A 20 -7.29 11.84 19.00
CA PHE A 20 -7.54 11.22 17.71
C PHE A 20 -7.44 12.25 16.59
N PHE A 21 -8.19 13.35 16.68
CA PHE A 21 -8.21 14.40 15.65
C PHE A 21 -6.85 15.07 15.44
N ALA A 22 -6.07 15.26 16.51
CA ALA A 22 -4.69 15.74 16.40
C ALA A 22 -3.82 14.77 15.56
N TYR A 23 -3.90 13.47 15.82
CA TYR A 23 -3.11 12.46 15.10
C TYR A 23 -3.50 12.30 13.63
N ILE A 24 -4.79 12.30 13.30
CA ILE A 24 -5.20 12.24 11.88
C ILE A 24 -4.80 13.53 11.13
N SER A 25 -4.83 14.69 11.79
CA SER A 25 -4.36 15.95 11.20
C SER A 25 -2.85 15.92 10.95
N LEU A 26 -2.06 15.44 11.92
CA LEU A 26 -0.62 15.25 11.75
C LEU A 26 -0.31 14.23 10.64
N PHE A 27 -1.11 13.17 10.53
CA PHE A 27 -0.95 12.15 9.51
C PHE A 27 -1.20 12.69 8.11
N THR A 28 -2.24 13.50 7.93
CA THR A 28 -2.54 14.15 6.65
C THR A 28 -1.48 15.18 6.28
N PHE A 29 -1.03 16.00 7.24
CA PHE A 29 0.11 16.90 7.03
C PHE A 29 1.36 16.14 6.59
N SER A 30 1.72 15.07 7.30
CA SER A 30 2.90 14.25 6.98
C SER A 30 2.80 13.67 5.56
N MET A 31 1.63 13.16 5.16
CA MET A 31 1.45 12.62 3.81
C MET A 31 1.54 13.70 2.72
N ILE A 32 0.99 14.89 2.97
CA ILE A 32 1.09 16.02 2.02
C ILE A 32 2.57 16.40 1.83
N MET A 33 3.30 16.54 2.93
CA MET A 33 4.72 16.90 2.87
C MET A 33 5.58 15.82 2.21
N LEU A 34 5.27 14.53 2.43
CA LEU A 34 5.92 13.41 1.73
C LEU A 34 5.78 13.53 0.21
N VAL A 35 4.57 13.84 -0.28
CA VAL A 35 4.30 13.98 -1.72
C VAL A 35 4.95 15.24 -2.31
N LEU A 36 5.03 16.31 -1.54
CA LEU A 36 5.64 17.58 -1.95
C LEU A 36 7.17 17.62 -1.83
N SER A 37 7.78 16.57 -1.25
CA SER A 37 9.21 16.54 -1.00
C SER A 37 10.03 16.70 -2.28
N ASP A 38 11.08 17.53 -2.25
CA ASP A 38 11.95 17.80 -3.41
C ASP A 38 13.23 16.95 -3.42
N ASN A 39 13.48 16.22 -2.34
CA ASN A 39 14.66 15.39 -2.13
C ASN A 39 14.34 14.13 -1.30
N LEU A 40 15.24 13.14 -1.34
CA LEU A 40 15.07 11.86 -0.67
C LEU A 40 15.04 11.95 0.87
N VAL A 41 15.78 12.90 1.46
CA VAL A 41 15.86 13.05 2.92
C VAL A 41 14.57 13.63 3.47
N GLU A 42 14.02 14.67 2.83
CA GLU A 42 12.73 15.23 3.18
C GLU A 42 11.62 14.17 3.04
N MET A 43 11.63 13.44 1.92
CA MET A 43 10.69 12.33 1.72
C MET A 43 10.80 11.32 2.87
N PHE A 44 12.01 10.97 3.31
CA PHE A 44 12.24 10.04 4.43
C PHE A 44 11.77 10.58 5.78
N ILE A 45 11.97 11.87 6.07
CA ILE A 45 11.47 12.48 7.32
C ILE A 45 9.94 12.35 7.40
N PHE A 46 9.24 12.64 6.30
CA PHE A 46 7.79 12.53 6.29
C PHE A 46 7.29 11.09 6.13
N TRP A 47 8.08 10.21 5.52
CA TRP A 47 7.88 8.76 5.51
C TRP A 47 7.84 8.18 6.92
N GLU A 48 8.79 8.60 7.75
CA GLU A 48 8.88 8.30 9.17
C GLU A 48 7.71 8.89 9.96
N ALA A 49 7.36 10.16 9.71
CA ALA A 49 6.22 10.82 10.35
C ALA A 49 4.89 10.11 10.03
N VAL A 50 4.68 9.67 8.79
CA VAL A 50 3.56 8.80 8.40
C VAL A 50 3.58 7.49 9.18
N GLY A 51 4.75 6.87 9.37
CA GLY A 51 4.93 5.68 10.20
C GLY A 51 4.54 5.88 11.66
N LEU A 52 5.05 6.94 12.28
CA LEU A 52 4.74 7.31 13.65
C LEU A 52 3.26 7.59 13.85
N CYS A 53 2.65 8.37 12.98
CA CYS A 53 1.21 8.66 13.06
C CYS A 53 0.38 7.39 12.92
N SER A 54 0.77 6.48 12.01
CA SER A 54 0.07 5.19 11.87
C SER A 54 0.14 4.35 13.15
N TYR A 55 1.30 4.32 13.81
CA TYR A 55 1.47 3.67 15.11
C TYR A 55 0.52 4.26 16.15
N LEU A 56 0.55 5.59 16.33
CA LEU A 56 -0.27 6.31 17.31
C LEU A 56 -1.78 6.09 17.10
N LEU A 57 -2.19 6.01 15.83
CA LEU A 57 -3.59 5.79 15.45
C LEU A 57 -4.02 4.32 15.64
N ILE A 58 -3.16 3.34 15.33
CA ILE A 58 -3.46 1.91 15.58
C ILE A 58 -3.58 1.64 17.09
N VAL A 59 -2.74 2.28 17.90
CA VAL A 59 -2.75 2.14 19.37
C VAL A 59 -3.76 3.07 20.07
N HIS A 60 -4.72 3.67 19.35
CA HIS A 60 -5.66 4.63 19.94
C HIS A 60 -6.35 4.12 21.21
N TRP A 61 -6.80 2.86 21.19
CA TRP A 61 -7.35 2.14 22.34
C TRP A 61 -6.24 1.37 23.08
N TYR A 62 -5.24 2.10 23.57
CA TYR A 62 -4.00 1.58 24.17
C TYR A 62 -4.20 0.65 25.38
N GLU A 63 -5.35 0.71 26.05
CA GLU A 63 -5.69 -0.18 27.16
C GLU A 63 -5.85 -1.63 26.70
N ARG A 64 -6.16 -1.86 25.41
CA ARG A 64 -6.30 -3.19 24.83
C ARG A 64 -4.94 -3.73 24.40
N ARG A 65 -4.48 -4.79 25.07
CA ARG A 65 -3.24 -5.51 24.71
C ARG A 65 -3.14 -5.89 23.22
N PRO A 66 -4.21 -6.36 22.54
CA PRO A 66 -4.16 -6.63 21.09
C PRO A 66 -3.79 -5.41 20.24
N SER A 67 -4.35 -4.23 20.55
CA SER A 67 -4.05 -2.98 19.85
C SER A 67 -2.59 -2.57 20.01
N TRP A 68 -2.03 -2.70 21.20
CA TRP A 68 -0.61 -2.45 21.45
C TRP A 68 0.31 -3.40 20.68
N LEU A 69 0.01 -4.71 20.67
CA LEU A 69 0.77 -5.71 19.92
C LEU A 69 0.74 -5.42 18.41
N ALA A 70 -0.44 -5.10 17.87
CA ALA A 70 -0.63 -4.76 16.47
C ALA A 70 0.16 -3.52 16.07
N ALA A 71 0.06 -2.44 16.86
CA ALA A 71 0.78 -1.20 16.61
C ALA A 71 2.31 -1.43 16.62
N ASN A 72 2.83 -2.13 17.62
CA ASN A 72 4.28 -2.42 17.70
C ASN A 72 4.75 -3.27 16.52
N LYS A 73 4.00 -4.31 16.14
CA LYS A 73 4.33 -5.13 14.96
C LYS A 73 4.38 -4.26 13.69
N ALA A 74 3.41 -3.39 13.51
CA ALA A 74 3.40 -2.45 12.38
C ALA A 74 4.60 -1.52 12.41
N PHE A 75 4.91 -0.91 13.55
CA PHE A 75 6.02 0.01 13.65
C PHE A 75 7.37 -0.67 13.39
N ILE A 76 7.59 -1.86 13.95
CA ILE A 76 8.83 -2.63 13.77
C ILE A 76 8.99 -3.07 12.31
N MET A 77 7.94 -3.62 11.68
CA MET A 77 8.02 -4.07 10.29
C MET A 77 8.27 -2.92 9.32
N ASN A 78 7.65 -1.76 9.57
CA ASN A 78 7.94 -0.56 8.79
C ASN A 78 9.39 -0.12 8.99
N ARG A 79 9.88 -0.10 10.23
CA ARG A 79 11.27 0.27 10.55
C ARG A 79 12.31 -0.57 9.84
N VAL A 80 12.05 -1.87 9.66
CA VAL A 80 12.91 -2.77 8.88
C VAL A 80 12.99 -2.32 7.41
N GLY A 81 11.86 -1.93 6.81
CA GLY A 81 11.85 -1.33 5.47
C GLY A 81 12.56 0.02 5.43
N ASP A 82 12.28 0.88 6.42
CA ASP A 82 12.84 2.24 6.53
C ASP A 82 14.37 2.21 6.65
N PHE A 83 14.94 1.16 7.26
CA PHE A 83 16.39 0.94 7.27
C PHE A 83 16.96 0.73 5.86
N GLY A 84 16.28 -0.08 5.03
CA GLY A 84 16.65 -0.26 3.63
C GLY A 84 16.57 1.03 2.83
N PHE A 85 15.49 1.79 3.04
CA PHE A 85 15.33 3.11 2.44
C PHE A 85 16.53 4.00 2.79
N LEU A 86 16.85 4.12 4.08
CA LEU A 86 17.94 4.97 4.57
C LEU A 86 19.29 4.59 3.95
N LEU A 87 19.60 3.29 3.85
CA LEU A 87 20.79 2.80 3.12
C LEU A 87 20.77 3.21 1.64
N GLY A 88 19.61 3.16 0.99
CA GLY A 88 19.43 3.65 -0.38
C GLY A 88 19.72 5.14 -0.51
N ILE A 89 19.31 5.97 0.45
CA ILE A 89 19.62 7.41 0.47
C ILE A 89 21.14 7.62 0.60
N PHE A 90 21.78 6.92 1.55
CA PHE A 90 23.23 7.05 1.74
C PHE A 90 24.00 6.65 0.49
N LEU A 91 23.65 5.53 -0.14
CA LEU A 91 24.31 5.11 -1.36
C LEU A 91 24.04 6.08 -2.52
N THR A 92 22.83 6.62 -2.61
CA THR A 92 22.52 7.68 -3.59
C THR A 92 23.41 8.90 -3.38
N TYR A 93 23.57 9.35 -2.13
CA TYR A 93 24.42 10.50 -1.84
C TYR A 93 25.90 10.22 -2.16
N VAL A 94 26.40 9.02 -1.88
CA VAL A 94 27.79 8.63 -2.20
C VAL A 94 28.05 8.63 -3.71
N VAL A 95 27.10 8.15 -4.51
CA VAL A 95 27.25 8.00 -5.97
C VAL A 95 27.00 9.31 -6.70
N PHE A 96 25.93 10.01 -6.36
CA PHE A 96 25.48 11.22 -7.08
C PHE A 96 25.98 12.52 -6.44
N GLY A 97 26.50 12.48 -5.22
CA GLY A 97 26.88 13.69 -4.46
C GLY A 97 25.70 14.57 -4.03
N SER A 98 24.46 14.13 -4.26
CA SER A 98 23.23 14.86 -3.93
C SER A 98 22.11 13.90 -3.53
N VAL A 99 21.14 14.41 -2.77
CA VAL A 99 19.89 13.73 -2.42
C VAL A 99 18.68 14.36 -3.12
N ARG A 100 18.87 15.43 -3.90
CA ARG A 100 17.80 16.18 -4.56
C ARG A 100 17.44 15.54 -5.89
N PHE A 101 16.14 15.44 -6.17
CA PHE A 101 15.65 14.81 -7.40
C PHE A 101 16.15 15.52 -8.66
N ALA A 102 16.26 16.85 -8.61
CA ALA A 102 16.73 17.68 -9.72
C ALA A 102 18.20 17.39 -10.12
N ASP A 103 19.03 16.93 -9.18
CA ASP A 103 20.44 16.60 -9.43
C ASP A 103 20.58 15.11 -9.81
N ILE A 104 19.83 14.24 -9.12
CA ILE A 104 19.91 12.78 -9.33
C ILE A 104 19.42 12.40 -10.73
N PHE A 105 18.22 12.85 -11.14
CA PHE A 105 17.57 12.33 -12.34
C PHE A 105 18.34 12.59 -13.65
N PRO A 106 18.91 13.79 -13.88
CA PRO A 106 19.74 14.03 -15.06
C PRO A 106 21.07 13.24 -15.04
N ALA A 107 21.59 12.95 -13.85
CA ALA A 107 22.85 12.23 -13.68
C ALA A 107 22.71 10.70 -13.79
N VAL A 108 21.50 10.12 -13.78
CA VAL A 108 21.32 8.66 -13.82
C VAL A 108 22.09 8.00 -14.98
N SER A 109 22.07 8.61 -16.18
CA SER A 109 22.74 8.04 -17.35
C SER A 109 24.26 7.98 -17.24
N SER A 110 24.90 8.82 -16.41
CA SER A 110 26.38 8.76 -16.25
C SER A 110 26.85 7.59 -15.41
N HIS A 111 25.96 6.95 -14.65
CA HIS A 111 26.29 5.86 -13.72
C HIS A 111 25.81 4.47 -14.20
N LEU A 112 25.38 4.35 -15.46
CA LEU A 112 24.82 3.10 -16.02
C LEU A 112 25.77 1.88 -15.95
N HIS A 113 27.07 2.12 -16.04
CA HIS A 113 28.10 1.07 -16.07
C HIS A 113 28.89 0.97 -14.77
N GLU A 114 28.54 1.76 -13.76
CA GLU A 114 29.23 1.75 -12.49
C GLU A 114 28.78 0.56 -11.63
N THR A 115 29.75 -0.09 -10.99
CA THR A 115 29.51 -1.28 -10.16
C THR A 115 30.14 -1.11 -8.79
N VAL A 116 29.46 -1.60 -7.75
CA VAL A 116 29.97 -1.61 -6.38
C VAL A 116 30.29 -3.04 -5.95
N ASN A 117 31.45 -3.24 -5.31
CA ASN A 117 31.83 -4.51 -4.72
C ASN A 117 31.25 -4.65 -3.31
N ILE A 118 30.15 -5.38 -3.18
CA ILE A 118 29.46 -5.62 -1.91
C ILE A 118 30.16 -6.67 -1.03
N ALA A 119 31.01 -7.52 -1.61
CA ALA A 119 31.71 -8.58 -0.88
C ALA A 119 33.11 -8.15 -0.38
N SER A 120 33.47 -6.87 -0.59
CA SER A 120 34.75 -6.30 -0.16
C SER A 120 35.00 -6.50 1.34
N ALA A 121 33.97 -6.38 2.19
CA ALA A 121 34.05 -6.63 3.63
C ALA A 121 34.37 -8.09 4.01
N PHE A 122 34.10 -9.05 3.11
CA PHE A 122 34.33 -10.48 3.32
C PHE A 122 35.52 -11.02 2.52
N HIS A 123 36.40 -10.14 2.02
CA HIS A 123 37.49 -10.49 1.11
C HIS A 123 37.04 -11.20 -0.18
N GLY A 124 35.78 -11.00 -0.58
CA GLY A 124 35.21 -11.51 -1.83
C GLY A 124 35.16 -10.44 -2.92
N SER A 125 34.90 -10.87 -4.16
CA SER A 125 34.56 -9.97 -5.27
C SER A 125 33.18 -10.30 -5.80
N MET A 126 32.21 -9.44 -5.48
CA MET A 126 30.87 -9.49 -6.05
C MET A 126 30.50 -8.07 -6.48
N ASN A 127 30.69 -7.79 -7.76
CA ASN A 127 30.36 -6.51 -8.35
C ASN A 127 28.89 -6.53 -8.80
N VAL A 128 28.11 -5.58 -8.28
CA VAL A 128 26.69 -5.41 -8.62
C VAL A 128 26.52 -4.03 -9.25
N PRO A 129 25.67 -3.86 -10.29
CA PRO A 129 25.37 -2.54 -10.83
C PRO A 129 24.86 -1.61 -9.74
N VAL A 130 25.43 -0.42 -9.66
CA VAL A 130 25.17 0.49 -8.53
C VAL A 130 23.72 0.98 -8.52
N LEU A 131 23.15 1.24 -9.70
CA LEU A 131 21.76 1.71 -9.84
C LEU A 131 20.75 0.65 -9.40
N ASP A 132 20.99 -0.62 -9.73
CA ASP A 132 20.16 -1.75 -9.26
C ASP A 132 20.22 -1.86 -7.73
N LEU A 133 21.41 -1.72 -7.13
CA LEU A 133 21.55 -1.78 -5.68
C LEU A 133 20.80 -0.62 -4.99
N ILE A 134 20.94 0.61 -5.48
CA ILE A 134 20.19 1.77 -4.95
C ILE A 134 18.68 1.52 -5.07
N ALA A 135 18.22 1.13 -6.26
CA ALA A 135 16.81 0.90 -6.55
C ALA A 135 16.21 -0.21 -5.66
N LEU A 136 16.95 -1.29 -5.39
CA LEU A 136 16.54 -2.37 -4.50
C LEU A 136 16.51 -1.95 -3.01
N LEU A 137 17.50 -1.17 -2.56
CA LEU A 137 17.52 -0.63 -1.20
C LEU A 137 16.33 0.31 -0.94
N LEU A 138 16.08 1.24 -1.87
CA LEU A 138 14.89 2.10 -1.83
C LEU A 138 13.61 1.26 -1.90
N PHE A 139 13.57 0.22 -2.73
CA PHE A 139 12.42 -0.68 -2.84
C PHE A 139 12.14 -1.42 -1.53
N LEU A 140 13.15 -1.75 -0.71
CA LEU A 140 12.91 -2.37 0.60
C LEU A 140 12.06 -1.48 1.52
N GLY A 141 12.25 -0.16 1.44
CA GLY A 141 11.36 0.81 2.05
C GLY A 141 9.94 0.70 1.53
N ALA A 142 9.77 0.69 0.20
CA ALA A 142 8.45 0.53 -0.43
C ALA A 142 7.75 -0.76 0.00
N VAL A 143 8.49 -1.88 0.06
CA VAL A 143 7.99 -3.20 0.51
C VAL A 143 7.42 -3.11 1.92
N GLY A 144 8.12 -2.43 2.83
CA GLY A 144 7.65 -2.17 4.20
C GLY A 144 6.34 -1.39 4.24
N LYS A 145 6.33 -0.16 3.67
CA LYS A 145 5.16 0.74 3.73
C LYS A 145 3.95 0.25 2.97
N SER A 146 4.14 -0.39 1.81
CA SER A 146 3.04 -0.91 0.98
C SER A 146 2.70 -2.37 1.30
N ALA A 147 3.22 -2.91 2.41
CA ALA A 147 2.91 -4.24 2.91
C ALA A 147 3.06 -5.34 1.85
N GLN A 148 4.15 -5.28 1.08
CA GLN A 148 4.48 -6.32 0.11
C GLN A 148 5.14 -7.49 0.82
N ILE A 149 5.18 -8.66 0.16
CA ILE A 149 5.95 -9.80 0.67
C ILE A 149 7.44 -9.43 0.73
N PRO A 150 8.14 -9.71 1.85
CA PRO A 150 7.72 -10.46 3.03
C PRO A 150 7.19 -9.60 4.20
N LEU A 151 7.28 -8.27 4.13
CA LEU A 151 6.90 -7.34 5.20
C LEU A 151 5.39 -7.04 5.28
N HIS A 152 4.55 -7.88 4.69
CA HIS A 152 3.09 -7.73 4.69
C HIS A 152 2.33 -7.99 6.02
N PRO A 153 2.81 -8.83 6.97
CA PRO A 153 1.94 -9.29 8.07
C PRO A 153 1.48 -8.22 9.05
N TRP A 154 2.01 -6.99 9.00
CA TRP A 154 1.53 -5.91 9.85
C TRP A 154 0.20 -5.32 9.39
N LEU A 155 -0.08 -5.34 8.09
CA LEU A 155 -1.22 -4.64 7.52
C LEU A 155 -2.58 -5.22 7.97
N PRO A 156 -2.77 -6.56 8.05
CA PRO A 156 -4.00 -7.13 8.58
C PRO A 156 -4.18 -6.91 10.09
N ASP A 157 -3.09 -6.82 10.85
CA ASP A 157 -3.14 -6.61 12.29
C ASP A 157 -3.45 -5.15 12.65
N ALA A 158 -3.14 -4.20 11.76
CA ALA A 158 -3.55 -2.80 11.88
C ALA A 158 -5.08 -2.60 11.94
N MET A 159 -5.88 -3.66 11.73
CA MET A 159 -7.34 -3.63 11.85
C MET A 159 -7.83 -3.47 13.29
N GLU A 160 -6.96 -3.61 14.30
CA GLU A 160 -7.27 -3.25 15.70
C GLU A 160 -7.55 -1.75 15.88
N GLY A 161 -7.00 -0.89 15.00
CA GLY A 161 -7.25 0.54 15.04
C GLY A 161 -8.70 0.88 14.64
N PRO A 162 -9.24 2.04 15.07
CA PRO A 162 -10.57 2.50 14.65
C PRO A 162 -10.75 2.51 13.13
N THR A 163 -11.94 2.14 12.65
CA THR A 163 -12.20 1.92 11.21
C THR A 163 -11.92 3.12 10.29
N PRO A 164 -12.14 4.40 10.70
CA PRO A 164 -11.73 5.53 9.89
C PRO A 164 -10.22 5.59 9.62
N ILE A 165 -9.39 5.10 10.55
CA ILE A 165 -7.93 5.01 10.34
C ILE A 165 -7.62 3.93 9.33
N SER A 166 -8.27 2.77 9.43
CA SER A 166 -8.13 1.71 8.43
C SER A 166 -8.46 2.25 7.04
N ALA A 167 -9.51 3.06 6.89
CA ALA A 167 -9.80 3.73 5.63
C ALA A 167 -8.65 4.65 5.18
N LEU A 168 -8.09 5.46 6.07
CA LEU A 168 -7.03 6.41 5.74
C LEU A 168 -5.71 5.73 5.35
N ILE A 169 -5.24 4.81 6.19
CA ILE A 169 -3.99 4.04 6.00
C ILE A 169 -4.06 3.22 4.71
N HIS A 170 -5.18 2.56 4.43
CA HIS A 170 -5.30 1.61 3.34
C HIS A 170 -5.71 2.24 2.02
N ALA A 171 -6.46 3.34 2.03
CA ALA A 171 -6.94 3.93 0.79
C ALA A 171 -6.03 5.05 0.28
N ALA A 172 -5.59 5.96 1.17
CA ALA A 172 -5.08 7.25 0.73
C ALA A 172 -3.60 7.51 1.05
N THR A 173 -3.09 7.02 2.18
CA THR A 173 -1.82 7.55 2.72
C THR A 173 -0.67 6.53 2.78
N MET A 174 -0.66 5.65 3.78
CA MET A 174 0.56 4.92 4.15
C MET A 174 1.00 3.95 3.07
N VAL A 175 0.07 3.13 2.60
CA VAL A 175 0.39 2.09 1.61
C VAL A 175 0.64 2.65 0.22
N THR A 176 0.06 3.82 -0.09
CA THR A 176 0.23 4.50 -1.38
C THR A 176 1.59 5.17 -1.49
N ALA A 177 2.21 5.58 -0.37
CA ALA A 177 3.55 6.15 -0.34
C ALA A 177 4.62 5.22 -0.95
N GLY A 178 4.50 3.91 -0.73
CA GLY A 178 5.38 2.90 -1.33
C GLY A 178 5.37 2.94 -2.86
N VAL A 179 4.18 2.85 -3.45
CA VAL A 179 3.97 2.91 -4.90
C VAL A 179 4.37 4.28 -5.45
N PHE A 180 4.01 5.36 -4.75
CA PHE A 180 4.36 6.72 -5.13
C PHE A 180 5.88 6.91 -5.22
N MET A 181 6.66 6.41 -4.26
CA MET A 181 8.12 6.51 -4.29
C MET A 181 8.69 5.79 -5.52
N ILE A 182 8.23 4.58 -5.82
CA ILE A 182 8.67 3.83 -7.02
C ILE A 182 8.36 4.64 -8.29
N ALA A 183 7.15 5.18 -8.40
CA ALA A 183 6.74 6.00 -9.53
C ALA A 183 7.52 7.32 -9.64
N ARG A 184 7.84 7.96 -8.51
CA ARG A 184 8.62 9.20 -8.46
C ARG A 184 10.06 8.97 -8.88
N MET A 185 10.64 7.83 -8.47
CA MET A 185 11.99 7.40 -8.82
C MET A 185 12.07 6.68 -10.18
N ASN A 186 11.07 6.85 -11.06
CA ASN A 186 11.06 6.19 -12.36
C ASN A 186 12.35 6.39 -13.20
N PRO A 187 13.04 7.55 -13.19
CA PRO A 187 14.26 7.69 -13.99
C PRO A 187 15.36 6.73 -13.52
N LEU A 188 15.45 6.50 -12.20
CA LEU A 188 16.38 5.54 -11.60
C LEU A 188 15.96 4.10 -11.91
N TYR A 189 14.68 3.75 -11.70
CA TYR A 189 14.21 2.38 -11.94
C TYR A 189 14.31 1.97 -13.41
N ASN A 190 14.05 2.88 -14.35
CA ASN A 190 14.21 2.61 -15.79
C ASN A 190 15.67 2.28 -16.17
N ALA A 191 16.64 2.77 -15.40
CA ALA A 191 18.06 2.48 -15.56
C ALA A 191 18.54 1.25 -14.75
N ALA A 192 17.64 0.56 -14.06
CA ALA A 192 17.92 -0.56 -13.17
C ALA A 192 17.04 -1.80 -13.52
N PRO A 193 17.37 -2.55 -14.59
CA PRO A 193 16.53 -3.64 -15.10
C PRO A 193 16.33 -4.77 -14.10
N MET A 194 17.36 -5.12 -13.31
CA MET A 194 17.25 -6.18 -12.31
C MET A 194 16.30 -5.75 -11.20
N ALA A 195 16.40 -4.51 -10.74
CA ALA A 195 15.49 -3.96 -9.74
C ALA A 195 14.04 -3.97 -10.24
N LEU A 196 13.79 -3.58 -11.50
CA LEU A 196 12.44 -3.62 -12.10
C LEU A 196 11.84 -5.03 -12.10
N HIS A 197 12.62 -6.05 -12.48
CA HIS A 197 12.14 -7.43 -12.44
C HIS A 197 11.79 -7.89 -11.03
N VAL A 198 12.60 -7.54 -10.03
CA VAL A 198 12.31 -7.85 -8.62
C VAL A 198 11.01 -7.16 -8.19
N VAL A 199 10.85 -5.87 -8.49
CA VAL A 199 9.63 -5.10 -8.19
C VAL A 199 8.41 -5.77 -8.82
N ALA A 200 8.48 -6.13 -10.10
CA ALA A 200 7.39 -6.75 -10.84
C ALA A 200 6.94 -8.08 -10.21
N TRP A 201 7.91 -8.92 -9.87
CA TRP A 201 7.66 -10.22 -9.23
C TRP A 201 7.12 -10.10 -7.82
N THR A 202 7.70 -9.21 -7.00
CA THR A 202 7.21 -8.96 -5.64
C THR A 202 5.75 -8.48 -5.67
N GLY A 203 5.40 -7.60 -6.59
CA GLY A 203 4.02 -7.14 -6.77
C GLY A 203 3.06 -8.27 -7.17
N ALA A 204 3.43 -9.07 -8.17
CA ALA A 204 2.59 -10.19 -8.62
C ALA A 204 2.37 -11.26 -7.55
N LEU A 205 3.44 -11.64 -6.83
CA LEU A 205 3.35 -12.60 -5.72
C LEU A 205 2.51 -12.05 -4.57
N THR A 206 2.69 -10.76 -4.23
CA THR A 206 1.86 -10.09 -3.21
C THR A 206 0.39 -10.09 -3.63
N ALA A 207 0.10 -9.81 -4.92
CA ALA A 207 -1.25 -9.74 -5.44
C ALA A 207 -2.02 -11.06 -5.25
N ILE A 208 -1.42 -12.17 -5.66
CA ILE A 208 -2.06 -13.50 -5.61
C ILE A 208 -2.12 -14.07 -4.19
N VAL A 209 -1.06 -13.95 -3.40
CA VAL A 209 -1.04 -14.46 -2.01
C VAL A 209 -2.04 -13.70 -1.14
N ALA A 210 -2.13 -12.38 -1.30
CA ALA A 210 -3.11 -11.60 -0.56
C ALA A 210 -4.55 -11.96 -0.95
N ALA A 211 -4.80 -12.19 -2.24
CA ALA A 211 -6.13 -12.57 -2.72
C ALA A 211 -6.55 -13.96 -2.22
N THR A 212 -5.63 -14.93 -2.15
CA THR A 212 -5.94 -16.26 -1.60
C THR A 212 -6.21 -16.20 -0.10
N ILE A 213 -5.46 -15.40 0.66
CA ILE A 213 -5.71 -15.23 2.10
C ILE A 213 -7.05 -14.51 2.35
N ALA A 214 -7.41 -13.51 1.53
CA ALA A 214 -8.68 -12.79 1.67
C ALA A 214 -9.92 -13.71 1.58
N LEU A 215 -9.82 -14.82 0.84
CA LEU A 215 -10.91 -15.80 0.70
C LEU A 215 -11.31 -16.47 2.02
N THR A 216 -10.37 -16.65 2.93
CA THR A 216 -10.57 -17.43 4.16
C THR A 216 -10.74 -16.56 5.40
N GLN A 217 -10.58 -15.24 5.29
CA GLN A 217 -10.75 -14.35 6.44
C GLN A 217 -12.21 -14.30 6.91
N PRO A 218 -12.47 -14.44 8.23
CA PRO A 218 -13.80 -14.25 8.82
C PRO A 218 -14.11 -12.79 9.16
N ASP A 219 -13.08 -11.95 9.31
CA ASP A 219 -13.22 -10.57 9.76
C ASP A 219 -13.41 -9.61 8.58
N ILE A 220 -14.47 -8.80 8.61
CA ILE A 220 -14.81 -7.83 7.55
C ILE A 220 -13.65 -6.88 7.22
N LYS A 221 -12.97 -6.36 8.25
CA LYS A 221 -11.86 -5.42 8.07
C LYS A 221 -10.65 -6.13 7.49
N LYS A 222 -10.35 -7.35 7.93
CA LYS A 222 -9.23 -8.16 7.40
C LYS A 222 -9.46 -8.57 5.95
N ILE A 223 -10.68 -8.91 5.55
CA ILE A 223 -11.01 -9.16 4.12
C ILE A 223 -10.66 -7.91 3.28
N ILE A 224 -11.06 -6.72 3.74
CA ILE A 224 -10.79 -5.46 3.03
C ILE A 224 -9.28 -5.11 3.08
N ALA A 225 -8.58 -5.44 4.16
CA ALA A 225 -7.14 -5.24 4.31
C ALA A 225 -6.33 -6.12 3.33
N TYR A 226 -6.61 -7.42 3.26
CA TYR A 226 -5.92 -8.31 2.32
C TYR A 226 -6.26 -7.98 0.87
N SER A 227 -7.49 -7.56 0.59
CA SER A 227 -7.80 -7.06 -0.74
C SER A 227 -7.09 -5.74 -1.06
N THR A 228 -6.71 -4.93 -0.07
CA THR A 228 -5.84 -3.75 -0.26
C THR A 228 -4.42 -4.18 -0.62
N MET A 229 -3.84 -5.11 0.15
CA MET A 229 -2.55 -5.72 -0.15
C MET A 229 -2.51 -6.29 -1.58
N SER A 230 -3.59 -6.95 -2.00
CA SER A 230 -3.71 -7.48 -3.36
C SER A 230 -3.69 -6.37 -4.43
N GLN A 231 -4.45 -5.28 -4.24
CA GLN A 231 -4.46 -4.15 -5.18
C GLN A 231 -3.13 -3.40 -5.22
N LEU A 232 -2.44 -3.24 -4.09
CA LEU A 232 -1.09 -2.68 -4.07
C LEU A 232 -0.11 -3.57 -4.83
N GLY A 233 -0.25 -4.89 -4.72
CA GLY A 233 0.49 -5.84 -5.54
C GLY A 233 0.35 -5.58 -7.04
N TYR A 234 -0.85 -5.27 -7.53
CA TYR A 234 -1.06 -4.85 -8.93
C TYR A 234 -0.31 -3.56 -9.28
N MET A 235 -0.33 -2.56 -8.39
CA MET A 235 0.36 -1.29 -8.61
C MET A 235 1.87 -1.47 -8.65
N VAL A 236 2.42 -2.24 -7.70
CA VAL A 236 3.86 -2.54 -7.65
C VAL A 236 4.27 -3.37 -8.86
N MET A 237 3.45 -4.36 -9.25
CA MET A 237 3.70 -5.19 -10.44
C MET A 237 3.84 -4.33 -11.69
N VAL A 238 2.88 -3.43 -11.96
CA VAL A 238 2.91 -2.60 -13.17
C VAL A 238 4.03 -1.56 -13.13
N CYS A 239 4.37 -1.01 -11.96
CA CYS A 239 5.53 -0.14 -11.79
C CYS A 239 6.84 -0.88 -12.10
N GLY A 240 6.95 -2.16 -11.74
CA GLY A 240 8.07 -3.02 -12.11
C GLY A 240 8.16 -3.36 -13.61
N LEU A 241 7.09 -3.08 -14.37
CA LEU A 241 7.05 -3.22 -15.84
C LEU A 241 7.23 -1.86 -16.56
N GLY A 242 7.57 -0.80 -15.82
CA GLY A 242 7.69 0.57 -16.36
C GLY A 242 6.35 1.28 -16.58
N GLY A 243 5.22 0.65 -16.23
CA GLY A 243 3.88 1.21 -16.39
C GLY A 243 3.46 2.13 -15.24
N TYR A 244 4.28 3.13 -14.90
CA TYR A 244 4.05 4.02 -13.75
C TYR A 244 2.72 4.78 -13.83
N GLY A 245 2.32 5.22 -15.03
CA GLY A 245 1.05 5.91 -15.25
C GLY A 245 -0.16 5.03 -14.92
N ALA A 246 -0.12 3.75 -15.31
CA ALA A 246 -1.15 2.78 -14.98
C ALA A 246 -1.19 2.50 -13.46
N GLY A 247 -0.02 2.42 -12.82
CA GLY A 247 0.09 2.27 -11.36
C GLY A 247 -0.53 3.43 -10.60
N ILE A 248 -0.22 4.67 -10.97
CA ILE A 248 -0.79 5.89 -10.35
C ILE A 248 -2.29 6.02 -10.65
N PHE A 249 -2.74 5.69 -11.86
CA PHE A 249 -4.16 5.67 -12.17
C PHE A 249 -4.93 4.68 -11.28
N HIS A 250 -4.41 3.46 -11.11
CA HIS A 250 -5.02 2.48 -10.23
C HIS A 250 -4.95 2.90 -8.75
N LEU A 251 -3.87 3.55 -8.32
CA LEU A 251 -3.75 4.12 -6.97
C LEU A 251 -4.87 5.12 -6.68
N LEU A 252 -5.21 5.98 -7.64
CA LEU A 252 -6.30 6.96 -7.49
C LEU A 252 -7.68 6.28 -7.43
N THR A 253 -7.96 5.33 -8.33
CA THR A 253 -9.25 4.62 -8.30
C THR A 253 -9.40 3.79 -7.04
N HIS A 254 -8.31 3.14 -6.61
CA HIS A 254 -8.20 2.41 -5.35
C HIS A 254 -8.49 3.28 -4.13
N GLY A 255 -7.92 4.47 -4.07
CA GLY A 255 -8.19 5.40 -2.98
C GLY A 255 -9.68 5.69 -2.82
N ALA A 256 -10.42 5.81 -3.92
CA ALA A 256 -11.86 6.01 -3.88
C ALA A 256 -12.63 4.76 -3.41
N PHE A 257 -12.45 3.61 -4.09
CA PHE A 257 -13.27 2.42 -3.77
C PHE A 257 -12.87 1.75 -2.44
N LYS A 258 -11.61 1.85 -1.99
CA LYS A 258 -11.21 1.34 -0.68
C LYS A 258 -11.70 2.22 0.46
N ALA A 259 -11.65 3.54 0.31
CA ALA A 259 -12.25 4.42 1.30
C ALA A 259 -13.75 4.09 1.44
N LEU A 260 -14.46 3.92 0.32
CA LEU A 260 -15.87 3.54 0.34
C LEU A 260 -16.12 2.20 1.09
N LEU A 261 -15.32 1.18 0.81
CA LEU A 261 -15.44 -0.14 1.46
C LEU A 261 -15.14 -0.09 2.96
N PHE A 262 -14.06 0.59 3.38
CA PHE A 262 -13.71 0.67 4.80
C PHE A 262 -14.72 1.52 5.59
N LEU A 263 -15.17 2.65 5.04
CA LEU A 263 -16.19 3.47 5.70
C LEU A 263 -17.54 2.74 5.74
N GLY A 264 -17.90 1.99 4.69
CA GLY A 264 -19.06 1.11 4.67
C GLY A 264 -18.98 0.01 5.74
N ALA A 265 -17.84 -0.69 5.83
CA ALA A 265 -17.59 -1.65 6.90
C ALA A 265 -17.67 -1.01 8.29
N GLY A 266 -17.15 0.21 8.46
CA GLY A 266 -17.29 0.96 9.71
C GLY A 266 -18.74 1.19 10.11
N SER A 267 -19.60 1.52 9.15
CA SER A 267 -21.03 1.69 9.39
C SER A 267 -21.70 0.36 9.77
N VAL A 268 -21.36 -0.75 9.11
CA VAL A 268 -21.85 -2.09 9.45
C VAL A 268 -21.47 -2.47 10.89
N ILE A 269 -20.19 -2.34 11.24
CA ILE A 269 -19.66 -2.67 12.56
C ILE A 269 -20.33 -1.81 13.64
N HIS A 270 -20.50 -0.51 13.38
CA HIS A 270 -21.16 0.40 14.32
C HIS A 270 -22.64 0.03 14.52
N SER A 271 -23.36 -0.34 13.46
CA SER A 271 -24.76 -0.80 13.55
C SER A 271 -24.93 -2.14 14.27
N LEU A 272 -23.89 -2.96 14.34
CA LEU A 272 -23.88 -4.26 15.01
C LEU A 272 -23.11 -4.24 16.35
N SER A 273 -23.01 -3.08 16.99
CA SER A 273 -22.39 -2.94 18.32
C SER A 273 -20.96 -3.49 18.40
N GLY A 274 -20.20 -3.38 17.31
CA GLY A 274 -18.80 -3.81 17.25
C GLY A 274 -18.56 -5.22 16.71
N GLU A 275 -19.58 -5.95 16.25
CA GLU A 275 -19.38 -7.25 15.60
C GLU A 275 -18.60 -7.08 14.28
N GLN A 276 -17.57 -7.92 14.08
CA GLN A 276 -16.67 -7.89 12.92
C GLN A 276 -16.62 -9.22 12.17
N ASP A 277 -17.12 -10.30 12.76
CA ASP A 277 -17.18 -11.63 12.15
C ASP A 277 -18.34 -11.72 11.16
N VAL A 278 -18.02 -11.88 9.86
CA VAL A 278 -19.01 -11.95 8.78
C VAL A 278 -19.96 -13.13 8.92
N PHE A 279 -19.58 -14.20 9.62
CA PHE A 279 -20.46 -15.36 9.84
C PHE A 279 -21.51 -15.13 10.92
N ARG A 280 -21.36 -14.06 11.71
CA ARG A 280 -22.34 -13.60 12.72
C ARG A 280 -23.17 -12.41 12.22
N MET A 281 -22.89 -11.95 11.01
CA MET A 281 -23.67 -10.94 10.31
C MET A 281 -24.78 -11.59 9.47
N GLY A 282 -25.50 -10.79 8.70
CA GLY A 282 -26.45 -11.28 7.70
C GLY A 282 -27.74 -10.48 7.63
N GLY A 283 -28.37 -10.45 6.45
CA GLY A 283 -29.68 -9.82 6.25
C GLY A 283 -29.71 -8.29 6.38
N LEU A 284 -28.54 -7.64 6.42
CA LEU A 284 -28.39 -6.21 6.70
C LEU A 284 -28.97 -5.28 5.64
N ARG A 285 -29.16 -5.76 4.40
CA ARG A 285 -29.75 -4.98 3.29
C ARG A 285 -31.09 -4.33 3.65
N LYS A 286 -31.90 -4.97 4.49
CA LYS A 286 -33.22 -4.46 4.91
C LYS A 286 -33.12 -3.32 5.95
N TYR A 287 -32.05 -3.29 6.74
CA TYR A 287 -31.89 -2.37 7.86
C TYR A 287 -30.98 -1.18 7.51
N ILE A 288 -29.88 -1.43 6.79
CA ILE A 288 -28.87 -0.43 6.42
C ILE A 288 -28.69 -0.39 4.90
N GLY A 289 -29.80 -0.17 4.18
CA GLY A 289 -29.84 -0.21 2.71
C GLY A 289 -28.85 0.73 2.01
N LEU A 290 -28.63 1.93 2.56
CA LEU A 290 -27.66 2.88 2.00
C LEU A 290 -26.23 2.33 2.10
N THR A 291 -25.84 1.78 3.25
CA THR A 291 -24.53 1.15 3.47
C THR A 291 -24.34 -0.05 2.56
N PHE A 292 -25.40 -0.84 2.32
CA PHE A 292 -25.34 -1.94 1.36
C PHE A 292 -25.06 -1.43 -0.07
N VAL A 293 -25.76 -0.38 -0.52
CA VAL A 293 -25.55 0.18 -1.88
C VAL A 293 -24.14 0.76 -2.04
N THR A 294 -23.62 1.47 -1.04
CA THR A 294 -22.27 2.02 -1.09
C THR A 294 -21.21 0.93 -1.10
N MET A 295 -21.35 -0.10 -0.25
CA MET A 295 -20.46 -1.26 -0.27
C MET A 295 -20.57 -2.04 -1.59
N LEU A 296 -21.77 -2.17 -2.17
CA LEU A 296 -21.97 -2.81 -3.46
C LEU A 296 -21.21 -2.07 -4.57
N ILE A 297 -21.31 -0.74 -4.64
CA ILE A 297 -20.56 0.08 -5.59
C ILE A 297 -19.05 -0.12 -5.40
N GLY A 298 -18.58 -0.11 -4.14
CA GLY A 298 -17.18 -0.33 -3.80
C GLY A 298 -16.67 -1.70 -4.25
N SER A 299 -17.46 -2.75 -4.02
CA SER A 299 -17.14 -4.13 -4.43
C SER A 299 -17.21 -4.33 -5.93
N LEU A 300 -18.15 -3.71 -6.64
CA LEU A 300 -18.22 -3.74 -8.11
C LEU A 300 -16.98 -3.07 -8.73
N ALA A 301 -16.57 -1.91 -8.19
CA ALA A 301 -15.34 -1.25 -8.58
C ALA A 301 -14.11 -2.11 -8.28
N LEU A 302 -14.00 -2.65 -7.06
CA LEU A 302 -12.89 -3.54 -6.67
C LEU A 302 -12.84 -4.80 -7.54
N SER A 303 -13.98 -5.37 -7.92
CA SER A 303 -14.07 -6.56 -8.77
C SER A 303 -13.69 -6.29 -10.23
N GLY A 304 -13.59 -5.02 -10.63
CA GLY A 304 -13.26 -4.64 -11.99
C GLY A 304 -14.41 -4.88 -12.97
N ILE A 305 -15.64 -4.53 -12.60
CA ILE A 305 -16.82 -4.67 -13.47
C ILE A 305 -17.06 -3.36 -14.24
N PRO A 306 -17.27 -3.37 -15.58
CA PRO A 306 -17.70 -2.18 -16.31
C PRO A 306 -19.06 -1.66 -15.82
N PRO A 307 -19.29 -0.34 -15.70
CA PRO A 307 -18.46 0.78 -16.14
C PRO A 307 -17.60 1.42 -15.02
N PHE A 308 -17.27 0.69 -13.94
CA PHE A 308 -16.59 1.28 -12.78
C PHE A 308 -15.09 1.52 -13.03
N ALA A 309 -14.53 2.57 -12.41
CA ALA A 309 -13.13 2.98 -12.61
C ALA A 309 -12.09 1.87 -12.27
N GLY A 310 -12.44 0.95 -11.36
CA GLY A 310 -11.60 -0.20 -11.05
C GLY A 310 -11.42 -1.16 -12.23
N TYR A 311 -12.39 -1.28 -13.15
CA TYR A 311 -12.24 -2.04 -14.40
C TYR A 311 -11.16 -1.42 -15.27
N TYR A 312 -11.31 -0.15 -15.64
CA TYR A 312 -10.38 0.54 -16.54
C TYR A 312 -8.95 0.57 -16.00
N SER A 313 -8.78 0.75 -14.70
CA SER A 313 -7.45 0.77 -14.09
C SER A 313 -6.79 -0.61 -14.04
N LYS A 314 -7.53 -1.69 -13.72
CA LYS A 314 -7.00 -3.05 -13.79
C LYS A 314 -6.71 -3.50 -15.21
N ASP A 315 -7.62 -3.20 -16.13
CA ASP A 315 -7.46 -3.55 -17.54
C ASP A 315 -6.23 -2.88 -18.13
N LEU A 316 -6.01 -1.59 -17.84
CA LEU A 316 -4.79 -0.89 -18.25
C LEU A 316 -3.51 -1.54 -17.69
N ILE A 317 -3.53 -1.98 -16.43
CA ILE A 317 -2.40 -2.71 -15.83
C ILE A 317 -2.14 -4.02 -16.57
N LEU A 318 -3.19 -4.80 -16.84
CA LEU A 318 -3.09 -6.09 -17.50
C LEU A 318 -2.61 -5.92 -18.96
N VAL A 319 -3.14 -4.96 -19.70
CA VAL A 319 -2.69 -4.65 -21.06
C VAL A 319 -1.22 -4.25 -21.07
N THR A 320 -0.80 -3.38 -20.13
CA THR A 320 0.62 -2.97 -20.00
C THR A 320 1.51 -4.17 -19.70
N ALA A 321 1.06 -5.09 -18.84
CA ALA A 321 1.80 -6.31 -18.55
C ALA A 321 1.91 -7.21 -19.79
N TYR A 322 0.81 -7.45 -20.51
CA TYR A 322 0.80 -8.30 -21.71
C TYR A 322 1.75 -7.79 -22.81
N GLN A 323 1.89 -6.46 -22.93
CA GLN A 323 2.76 -5.82 -23.92
C GLN A 323 4.26 -5.86 -23.56
N HIS A 324 4.61 -6.18 -22.31
CA HIS A 324 6.00 -6.17 -21.82
C HIS A 324 6.80 -7.46 -22.17
N GLY A 325 6.34 -8.26 -23.13
CA GLY A 325 7.01 -9.48 -23.58
C GLY A 325 6.76 -10.72 -22.68
N PRO A 326 7.59 -11.77 -22.77
CA PRO A 326 7.30 -13.07 -22.14
C PRO A 326 7.11 -13.02 -20.63
N LEU A 327 7.96 -12.26 -19.91
CA LEU A 327 7.82 -12.06 -18.48
C LEU A 327 6.49 -11.37 -18.17
N GLY A 328 6.15 -10.32 -18.92
CA GLY A 328 4.91 -9.57 -18.77
C GLY A 328 3.66 -10.42 -19.02
N GLN A 329 3.67 -11.30 -20.02
CA GLN A 329 2.59 -12.25 -20.30
C GLN A 329 2.36 -13.23 -19.14
N MET A 330 3.43 -13.66 -18.47
CA MET A 330 3.31 -14.54 -17.30
C MET A 330 2.74 -13.79 -16.09
N LEU A 331 3.16 -12.54 -15.86
CA LEU A 331 2.58 -11.69 -14.82
C LEU A 331 1.13 -11.32 -15.12
N TRP A 332 0.78 -11.13 -16.40
CA TRP A 332 -0.60 -10.93 -16.85
C TRP A 332 -1.49 -12.10 -16.45
N LEU A 333 -1.03 -13.35 -16.63
CA LEU A 333 -1.78 -14.54 -16.23
C LEU A 333 -2.04 -14.55 -14.71
N ILE A 334 -1.01 -14.26 -13.91
CA ILE A 334 -1.15 -14.14 -12.44
C ILE A 334 -2.15 -13.03 -12.09
N GLY A 335 -2.08 -11.89 -12.79
CA GLY A 335 -3.02 -10.79 -12.67
C GLY A 335 -4.46 -11.24 -12.95
N VAL A 336 -4.74 -11.85 -14.10
CA VAL A 336 -6.09 -12.32 -14.46
C VAL A 336 -6.64 -13.29 -13.40
N LEU A 337 -5.84 -14.27 -12.96
CA LEU A 337 -6.25 -15.19 -11.89
C LEU A 337 -6.58 -14.42 -10.60
N THR A 338 -5.74 -13.46 -10.22
CA THR A 338 -5.96 -12.61 -9.05
C THR A 338 -7.23 -11.76 -9.18
N ALA A 339 -7.58 -11.30 -10.39
CA ALA A 339 -8.79 -10.53 -10.64
C ALA A 339 -10.05 -11.39 -10.39
N VAL A 340 -10.05 -12.65 -10.82
CA VAL A 340 -11.13 -13.61 -10.54
C VAL A 340 -11.28 -13.84 -9.03
N LEU A 341 -10.17 -14.07 -8.32
CA LEU A 341 -10.19 -14.19 -6.86
C LEU A 341 -10.73 -12.92 -6.19
N THR A 342 -10.39 -11.75 -6.74
CA THR A 342 -10.87 -10.46 -6.26
C THR A 342 -12.37 -10.31 -6.37
N ALA A 343 -12.95 -10.67 -7.51
CA ALA A 343 -14.39 -10.69 -7.66
C ALA A 343 -15.03 -11.64 -6.64
N PHE A 344 -14.50 -12.86 -6.52
CA PHE A 344 -15.04 -13.86 -5.60
C PHE A 344 -15.07 -13.39 -4.15
N TYR A 345 -13.93 -12.95 -3.57
CA TYR A 345 -13.93 -12.53 -2.16
C TYR A 345 -14.74 -11.24 -1.93
N SER A 346 -14.86 -10.37 -2.93
CA SER A 346 -15.62 -9.12 -2.82
C SER A 346 -17.13 -9.39 -2.75
N PHE A 347 -17.62 -10.34 -3.54
CA PHE A 347 -19.01 -10.79 -3.47
C PHE A 347 -19.29 -11.70 -2.27
N ARG A 348 -18.32 -12.53 -1.86
CA ARG A 348 -18.40 -13.28 -0.60
C ARG A 348 -18.65 -12.33 0.58
N LEU A 349 -17.93 -11.21 0.65
CA LEU A 349 -18.11 -10.21 1.69
C LEU A 349 -19.50 -9.55 1.66
N LEU A 350 -20.10 -9.36 0.48
CA LEU A 350 -21.41 -8.70 0.37
C LEU A 350 -22.59 -9.61 0.69
N PHE A 351 -22.43 -10.92 0.47
CA PHE A 351 -23.52 -11.89 0.56
C PHE A 351 -23.57 -12.66 1.89
N LEU A 352 -22.43 -12.83 2.55
CA LEU A 352 -22.38 -13.23 3.96
C LEU A 352 -22.77 -12.02 4.81
#